data_AF-A0A7C6JC59-F1
#
_entry.id   AF-A0A7C6JC59-F1
#
_cell.length_a   1.000
_cell.length_b   1.000
_cell.length_c   1.000
_cell.angle_alpha   90.00
_cell.angle_beta   90.00
_cell.angle_gamma   90.00
#
_symmetry.space_group_name_H-M   'P 1'
#
loop_
_entity.id
_entity.type
_entity.pdbx_description
1 polymer ?
#
loop_
_entity_poly.entity_id
_entity_poly.type
_entity_poly.pdbx_seq_one_letter_code
_entity_poly.pdbx_strand_id
1 'polypeptide(L)'
;MKKQPEIKVDRVELKPFLGMAPGLYLTLLYLIVFLILLFLIGFLPGIIKGGKRVTFISATEPVVIEVDGNYVGSNSATTFLTTGEHTVTYYFEGVAQGEQTFKVGHPVFFTWLFPRKQIVKLNPLFNDISTFRKYLEVMYEEVVKWSAIIDFDDNYHRPPLFSQVATTATNLDFSGYEEVLTQFFLSSMVHTTSQVMLDDLNSSLEKLNLSNAPLKSSIAKVNELFGEGDGLNNRQVGYSKIGTPVETTLNGGVFDLRGYRYNSGLSVSETPISEYQYAHFVEANPYWSKGNLEKIVADGMADENYLKGVYPTTTLISNRPIRNISWYAAQAFSQWLSKESGKEVTLPTEEEWMGVAASVEGATYVKSLTQFNPQNRPFALLGGHWEFTSSIWEPLANIINYKEAWKTEANDYVIKGGSLIDNAATITLESAGVVSPLLCSDYLSFRVVWSN
;
A
#
# COMPACT_ATOMS: atom_id res chain seq x y z
N MET A 1 -71.85 66.87 -23.98
CA MET A 1 -71.07 66.09 -24.99
C MET A 1 -70.32 67.07 -25.88
N LYS A 2 -68.98 67.13 -25.79
CA LYS A 2 -68.13 67.84 -26.76
C LYS A 2 -67.47 66.79 -27.66
N LYS A 3 -67.62 66.94 -28.99
CA LYS A 3 -67.01 66.10 -30.02
C LYS A 3 -65.48 66.13 -29.88
N GLN A 4 -64.84 64.95 -29.85
CA GLN A 4 -63.40 64.83 -30.00
C GLN A 4 -62.99 65.26 -31.42
N PRO A 5 -61.90 66.02 -31.58
CA PRO A 5 -61.40 66.39 -32.89
C PRO A 5 -60.78 65.17 -33.59
N GLU A 6 -61.16 64.98 -34.84
CA GLU A 6 -60.67 63.94 -35.74
C GLU A 6 -59.23 64.29 -36.14
N ILE A 7 -58.26 63.53 -35.61
CA ILE A 7 -56.84 63.74 -35.89
C ILE A 7 -56.56 63.22 -37.31
N LYS A 8 -56.41 64.15 -38.27
CA LYS A 8 -55.84 63.84 -39.59
C LYS A 8 -54.34 63.59 -39.40
N VAL A 9 -53.95 62.33 -39.44
CA VAL A 9 -52.55 61.91 -39.49
C VAL A 9 -52.13 61.91 -40.95
N ASP A 10 -51.25 62.84 -41.35
CA ASP A 10 -50.62 62.79 -42.68
C ASP A 10 -49.83 61.49 -42.81
N ARG A 11 -50.13 60.71 -43.85
CA ARG A 11 -49.49 59.43 -44.11
C ARG A 11 -48.05 59.70 -44.53
N VAL A 12 -47.10 59.37 -43.66
CA VAL A 12 -45.66 59.50 -43.94
C VAL A 12 -45.27 58.45 -44.96
N GLU A 13 -45.16 58.85 -46.23
CA GLU A 13 -44.69 57.99 -47.31
C GLU A 13 -43.19 58.17 -47.51
N LEU A 14 -42.45 57.07 -47.40
CA LEU A 14 -41.01 57.07 -47.60
C LEU A 14 -40.69 57.29 -49.07
N LYS A 15 -39.74 58.18 -49.36
CA LYS A 15 -39.33 58.48 -50.74
C LYS A 15 -38.49 57.32 -51.30
N PRO A 16 -38.60 57.02 -52.61
CA PRO A 16 -37.68 56.11 -53.28
C PRO A 16 -36.24 56.56 -53.09
N PHE A 17 -35.35 55.61 -52.83
CA PHE A 17 -33.92 55.86 -52.63
C PHE A 17 -33.13 55.05 -53.68
N LEU A 18 -32.24 55.70 -54.43
CA LEU A 18 -31.47 55.08 -55.51
C LEU A 18 -32.32 54.31 -56.54
N GLY A 19 -33.51 54.82 -56.86
CA GLY A 19 -34.43 54.16 -57.81
C GLY A 19 -35.17 52.94 -57.25
N MET A 20 -35.00 52.60 -55.97
CA MET A 20 -35.68 51.48 -55.32
C MET A 20 -36.92 51.92 -54.54
N ALA A 21 -37.96 51.09 -54.58
CA ALA A 21 -39.15 51.27 -53.76
C ALA A 21 -38.86 51.09 -52.26
N PRO A 22 -39.57 51.79 -51.35
CA PRO A 22 -39.37 51.70 -49.90
C PRO A 22 -39.28 50.31 -49.29
N GLY A 23 -40.15 49.38 -49.70
CA GLY A 23 -40.11 48.01 -49.20
C GLY A 23 -38.79 47.28 -49.51
N LEU A 24 -38.21 47.52 -50.69
CA LEU A 24 -37.00 46.82 -51.13
C LEU A 24 -35.76 47.31 -50.37
N TYR A 25 -35.51 48.62 -50.30
CA TYR A 25 -34.32 49.11 -49.60
C TYR A 25 -34.40 48.86 -48.09
N LEU A 26 -35.61 48.86 -47.50
CA LEU A 26 -35.80 48.55 -46.08
C LEU A 26 -35.53 47.06 -45.79
N THR A 27 -35.95 46.17 -46.70
CA THR A 27 -35.66 44.73 -46.60
C THR A 27 -34.15 44.46 -46.72
N LEU A 28 -33.48 45.12 -47.66
CA LEU A 28 -32.02 45.04 -47.81
C LEU A 28 -31.31 45.58 -46.56
N LEU A 29 -31.78 46.69 -45.99
CA LEU A 29 -31.22 47.24 -44.76
C LEU A 29 -31.37 46.26 -43.59
N TYR A 30 -32.55 45.66 -43.39
CA TYR A 30 -32.75 44.68 -42.33
C TYR A 30 -31.91 43.41 -42.53
N LEU A 31 -31.76 42.96 -43.78
CA LEU A 31 -30.87 41.83 -44.09
C LEU A 31 -29.42 42.16 -43.75
N ILE A 32 -28.92 43.35 -44.11
CA ILE A 32 -27.56 43.78 -43.77
C ILE A 32 -27.37 43.87 -42.26
N VAL A 33 -28.29 44.51 -41.54
CA VAL A 33 -28.23 44.60 -40.08
C VAL A 33 -28.25 43.21 -39.45
N PHE A 34 -29.11 42.31 -39.92
CA PHE A 34 -29.15 40.93 -39.47
C PHE A 34 -27.83 40.20 -39.71
N LEU A 35 -27.23 40.32 -40.90
CA LEU A 35 -25.94 39.70 -41.21
C LEU A 35 -24.80 40.26 -40.34
N ILE A 36 -24.79 41.57 -40.06
CA ILE A 36 -23.81 42.17 -39.15
C ILE A 36 -23.99 41.62 -37.75
N LEU A 37 -25.22 41.56 -37.23
CA LEU A 37 -25.50 40.99 -35.91
C LEU A 37 -25.12 39.50 -35.87
N LEU A 38 -25.44 38.73 -36.92
CA LEU A 38 -25.04 37.33 -37.05
C LEU A 38 -23.51 37.18 -37.07
N PHE A 39 -22.78 38.09 -37.72
CA PHE A 39 -21.32 38.07 -37.70
C PHE A 39 -20.75 38.42 -36.33
N LEU A 40 -21.21 39.52 -35.72
CA LEU A 40 -20.73 40.00 -34.41
C LEU A 40 -21.02 39.01 -33.29
N ILE A 41 -22.18 38.36 -33.32
CA ILE A 41 -22.61 37.40 -32.29
C ILE A 41 -22.12 35.98 -32.65
N GLY A 42 -22.18 35.61 -33.93
CA GLY A 42 -21.92 34.26 -34.40
C GLY A 42 -20.47 33.96 -34.71
N PHE A 43 -19.73 34.88 -35.33
CA PHE A 43 -18.39 34.60 -35.88
C PHE A 43 -17.26 35.34 -35.14
N LEU A 44 -17.45 36.62 -34.82
CA LEU A 44 -16.40 37.44 -34.21
C LEU A 44 -15.81 36.85 -32.91
N PRO A 45 -16.61 36.30 -31.97
CA PRO A 45 -16.05 35.71 -30.75
C PRO A 45 -15.16 34.49 -31.04
N GLY A 46 -15.52 33.66 -32.03
CA GLY A 46 -14.74 32.49 -32.42
C GLY A 46 -13.46 32.84 -33.19
N ILE A 47 -13.46 33.94 -33.95
CA ILE A 47 -12.27 34.47 -34.61
C ILE A 47 -11.25 34.99 -33.57
N ILE A 48 -11.72 35.71 -32.55
CA ILE A 48 -10.83 36.33 -31.53
C ILE A 48 -10.34 35.29 -30.52
N LYS A 49 -11.21 34.36 -30.08
CA LYS A 49 -10.91 33.38 -29.02
C LYS A 49 -11.02 31.94 -29.54
N GLY A 50 -10.34 31.67 -30.65
CA GLY A 50 -10.33 30.36 -31.28
C GLY A 50 -9.65 29.30 -30.42
N GLY A 51 -10.29 28.15 -30.25
CA GLY A 51 -9.77 27.04 -29.45
C GLY A 51 -10.85 26.01 -29.12
N LYS A 52 -10.46 25.01 -28.32
CA LYS A 52 -11.35 23.94 -27.87
C LYS A 52 -11.07 23.59 -26.42
N ARG A 53 -12.08 23.04 -25.74
CA ARG A 53 -11.86 22.29 -24.50
C ARG A 53 -11.37 20.90 -24.87
N VAL A 54 -10.15 20.58 -24.45
CA VAL A 54 -9.50 19.30 -24.74
C VAL A 54 -9.48 18.45 -23.49
N THR A 55 -10.02 17.24 -23.59
CA THR A 55 -10.02 16.23 -22.53
C THR A 55 -9.01 15.15 -22.87
N PHE A 56 -8.15 14.82 -21.91
CA PHE A 56 -7.11 13.81 -22.08
C PHE A 56 -7.52 12.50 -21.41
N ILE A 57 -7.44 11.40 -22.16
CA ILE A 57 -7.78 10.06 -21.65
C ILE A 57 -6.55 9.18 -21.84
N SER A 58 -5.96 8.74 -20.74
CA SER A 58 -4.80 7.84 -20.75
C SER A 58 -5.23 6.39 -20.57
N ALA A 59 -4.52 5.49 -21.26
CA ALA A 59 -4.63 4.05 -21.06
C ALA A 59 -4.07 3.60 -19.71
N THR A 60 -3.08 4.33 -19.19
CA THR A 60 -2.44 4.12 -17.88
C THR A 60 -3.07 5.06 -16.85
N GLU A 61 -3.37 4.55 -15.66
CA GLU A 61 -3.85 5.32 -14.51
C GLU A 61 -3.09 4.92 -13.23
N PRO A 62 -2.78 5.88 -12.33
CA PRO A 62 -2.88 7.32 -12.57
C PRO A 62 -1.74 7.80 -13.48
N VAL A 63 -1.95 8.91 -14.17
CA VAL A 63 -0.87 9.68 -14.80
C VAL A 63 -1.03 11.15 -14.49
N VAL A 64 0.11 11.86 -14.42
CA VAL A 64 0.16 13.31 -14.47
C VAL A 64 0.18 13.75 -15.93
N ILE A 65 -0.55 14.82 -16.26
CA ILE A 65 -0.68 15.35 -17.61
C ILE A 65 -0.23 16.81 -17.63
N GLU A 66 0.70 17.09 -18.53
CA GLU A 66 1.19 18.43 -18.85
C GLU A 66 0.98 18.74 -20.33
N VAL A 67 0.60 19.97 -20.65
CA VAL A 67 0.46 20.43 -22.04
C VAL A 67 1.32 21.66 -22.23
N ASP A 68 2.21 21.60 -23.22
CA ASP A 68 3.19 22.65 -23.52
C ASP A 68 3.99 23.09 -22.27
N GLY A 69 4.35 22.12 -21.42
CA GLY A 69 5.09 22.33 -20.17
C GLY A 69 4.27 22.86 -19.00
N ASN A 70 2.94 22.93 -19.10
CA ASN A 70 2.06 23.37 -18.01
C ASN A 70 1.23 22.22 -17.46
N TYR A 71 1.21 22.06 -16.13
CA TYR A 71 0.38 21.07 -15.45
C TYR A 71 -1.12 21.30 -15.71
N VAL A 72 -1.80 20.24 -16.15
CA VAL A 72 -3.24 20.26 -16.45
C VAL A 72 -4.04 19.46 -15.41
N GLY A 73 -3.52 18.33 -14.94
CA GLY A 73 -4.23 17.45 -14.01
C GLY A 73 -3.84 15.98 -14.22
N SER A 74 -4.76 15.09 -13.85
CA SER A 74 -4.63 13.64 -14.04
C SER A 74 -5.56 13.10 -15.13
N ASN A 75 -5.70 11.78 -15.24
CA ASN A 75 -6.63 11.11 -16.15
C ASN A 75 -8.00 11.82 -16.23
N SER A 76 -8.49 12.03 -17.46
CA SER A 76 -9.74 12.76 -17.76
C SER A 76 -9.72 14.26 -17.47
N ALA A 77 -8.56 14.87 -17.17
CA ALA A 77 -8.44 16.31 -17.03
C ALA A 77 -8.81 17.03 -18.34
N THR A 78 -9.44 18.19 -18.18
CA THR A 78 -9.92 19.01 -19.30
C THR A 78 -9.40 20.43 -19.17
N THR A 79 -8.74 20.94 -20.21
CA THR A 79 -8.28 22.34 -20.28
C THR A 79 -8.68 22.99 -21.60
N PHE A 80 -8.70 24.32 -21.64
CA PHE A 80 -8.91 25.06 -22.88
C PHE A 80 -7.56 25.28 -23.58
N LEU A 81 -7.48 24.88 -24.85
CA LEU A 81 -6.30 25.09 -25.69
C LEU A 81 -6.65 25.95 -26.89
N THR A 82 -5.73 26.85 -27.24
CA THR A 82 -5.83 27.69 -28.43
C THR A 82 -5.71 26.86 -29.70
N THR A 83 -6.02 27.45 -30.85
CA THR A 83 -5.74 26.79 -32.13
C THR A 83 -4.24 26.68 -32.35
N GLY A 84 -3.77 25.49 -32.72
CA GLY A 84 -2.35 25.26 -33.01
C GLY A 84 -1.98 23.79 -32.92
N GLU A 85 -0.68 23.52 -33.08
CA GLU A 85 -0.09 22.27 -32.61
C GLU A 85 0.29 22.41 -31.15
N HIS A 86 0.03 21.35 -30.38
CA HIS A 86 0.29 21.27 -28.96
C HIS A 86 0.97 19.94 -28.66
N THR A 87 1.77 19.93 -27.60
CA THR A 87 2.47 18.73 -27.14
C THR A 87 1.97 18.38 -25.75
N VAL A 88 1.46 17.17 -25.60
CA VAL A 88 1.10 16.62 -24.29
C VAL A 88 2.22 15.70 -23.82
N THR A 89 2.68 15.94 -22.60
CA THR A 89 3.59 15.06 -21.85
C THR A 89 2.79 14.44 -20.72
N TYR A 90 2.96 13.15 -20.51
CA TYR A 90 2.28 12.43 -19.44
C TYR A 90 3.18 11.38 -18.81
N TYR A 91 3.13 11.24 -17.50
CA TYR A 91 4.06 10.39 -16.77
C TYR A 91 3.47 9.84 -15.48
N PHE A 92 4.07 8.75 -14.99
CA PHE A 92 3.76 8.14 -13.70
C PHE A 92 5.04 8.04 -12.87
N GLU A 93 5.09 8.80 -11.77
CA GLU A 93 6.07 8.76 -10.66
C GLU A 93 7.51 8.36 -11.02
N GLY A 94 8.08 8.94 -12.08
CA GLY A 94 9.44 8.64 -12.53
C GLY A 94 9.66 7.23 -13.10
N VAL A 95 8.61 6.40 -13.17
CA VAL A 95 8.64 5.05 -13.74
C VAL A 95 8.61 5.11 -15.26
N ALA A 96 7.69 5.90 -15.82
CA ALA A 96 7.52 6.02 -17.26
C ALA A 96 6.96 7.39 -17.66
N GLN A 97 7.30 7.81 -18.87
CA GLN A 97 6.82 9.06 -19.49
C GLN A 97 6.55 8.82 -20.97
N GLY A 98 5.49 9.46 -21.48
CA GLY A 98 5.13 9.51 -22.89
C GLY A 98 4.94 10.96 -23.35
N GLU A 99 5.08 11.16 -24.65
CA GLU A 99 4.88 12.46 -25.30
C GLU A 99 4.11 12.26 -26.60
N GLN A 100 3.13 13.13 -26.86
CA GLN A 100 2.33 13.08 -28.07
C GLN A 100 2.00 14.48 -28.58
N THR A 101 2.20 14.72 -29.87
CA THR A 101 1.77 15.95 -30.53
C THR A 101 0.34 15.82 -31.06
N PHE A 102 -0.47 16.85 -30.92
CA PHE A 102 -1.83 16.89 -31.47
C PHE A 102 -2.22 18.29 -31.93
N LYS A 103 -3.20 18.36 -32.83
CA LYS A 103 -3.68 19.62 -33.40
C LYS A 103 -5.03 20.03 -32.84
N VAL A 104 -5.16 21.30 -32.49
CA VAL A 104 -6.41 21.93 -32.09
C VAL A 104 -6.91 22.83 -33.22
N GLY A 105 -8.11 22.53 -33.72
CA GLY A 105 -8.74 23.28 -34.81
C GLY A 105 -9.21 24.68 -34.40
N HIS A 106 -9.65 25.47 -35.40
CA HIS A 106 -10.13 26.84 -35.22
C HIS A 106 -11.64 26.97 -35.50
N PRO A 107 -12.52 26.56 -34.56
CA PRO A 107 -13.95 26.77 -34.76
C PRO A 107 -14.28 28.27 -34.66
N VAL A 108 -15.11 28.76 -35.57
CA VAL A 108 -15.46 30.20 -35.64
C VAL A 108 -16.92 30.51 -35.34
N PHE A 109 -17.85 29.57 -35.61
CA PHE A 109 -19.29 29.83 -35.51
C PHE A 109 -19.89 29.39 -34.17
N PHE A 110 -20.53 30.33 -33.49
CA PHE A 110 -21.19 30.23 -32.17
C PHE A 110 -20.37 29.48 -31.12
N THR A 111 -19.06 29.73 -31.06
CA THR A 111 -18.15 29.03 -30.13
C THR A 111 -18.39 29.36 -28.66
N TRP A 112 -18.90 30.56 -28.37
CA TRP A 112 -19.26 30.98 -27.02
C TRP A 112 -20.57 30.34 -26.54
N LEU A 113 -21.49 30.01 -27.46
CA LEU A 113 -22.77 29.37 -27.16
C LEU A 113 -22.65 27.84 -27.17
N PHE A 114 -21.83 27.30 -28.06
CA PHE A 114 -21.56 25.86 -28.20
C PHE A 114 -20.04 25.61 -28.13
N PRO A 115 -19.46 25.50 -26.92
CA PRO A 115 -18.04 25.21 -26.75
C PRO A 115 -17.67 23.90 -27.45
N ARG A 116 -16.62 23.94 -28.28
CA ARG A 116 -16.16 22.75 -28.99
C ARG A 116 -15.28 21.91 -28.08
N LYS A 117 -15.54 20.60 -28.07
CA LYS A 117 -14.79 19.60 -27.31
C LYS A 117 -13.90 18.79 -28.24
N GLN A 118 -12.76 18.33 -27.74
CA GLN A 118 -11.87 17.40 -28.41
C GLN A 118 -11.34 16.42 -27.37
N ILE A 119 -11.25 15.14 -27.73
CA ILE A 119 -10.67 14.11 -26.87
C ILE A 119 -9.32 13.74 -27.47
N VAL A 120 -8.29 13.72 -26.64
CA VAL A 120 -6.96 13.20 -26.98
C VAL A 120 -6.76 11.93 -26.17
N LYS A 121 -6.71 10.79 -26.86
CA LYS A 121 -6.34 9.50 -26.25
C LYS A 121 -4.82 9.41 -26.23
N LEU A 122 -4.26 9.09 -25.07
CA LEU A 122 -2.83 8.93 -24.85
C LEU A 122 -2.47 7.45 -24.92
N ASN A 123 -1.32 7.15 -25.51
CA ASN A 123 -0.83 5.78 -25.65
C ASN A 123 -0.45 5.19 -24.27
N PRO A 124 -0.51 3.86 -24.08
CA PRO A 124 -0.01 3.22 -22.87
C PRO A 124 1.45 3.62 -22.56
N LEU A 125 1.76 3.84 -21.28
CA LEU A 125 3.12 4.17 -20.85
C LEU A 125 4.07 2.97 -20.82
N PHE A 126 3.53 1.76 -20.81
CA PHE A 126 4.30 0.54 -20.58
C PHE A 126 4.27 -0.35 -21.82
N ASN A 127 5.45 -0.74 -22.31
CA ASN A 127 5.63 -1.62 -23.46
C ASN A 127 6.31 -2.95 -23.08
N ASP A 128 6.67 -3.14 -21.82
CA ASP A 128 7.34 -4.33 -21.33
C ASP A 128 6.96 -4.67 -19.87
N ILE A 129 7.14 -5.95 -19.52
CA ILE A 129 6.79 -6.49 -18.20
C ILE A 129 7.61 -5.84 -17.07
N SER A 130 8.87 -5.44 -17.32
CA SER A 130 9.74 -4.89 -16.28
C SER A 130 9.29 -3.51 -15.84
N THR A 131 8.92 -2.63 -16.79
CA THR A 131 8.40 -1.30 -16.48
C THR A 131 7.01 -1.39 -15.84
N PHE A 132 6.17 -2.32 -16.31
CA PHE A 132 4.87 -2.56 -15.68
C PHE A 132 4.99 -3.12 -14.26
N ARG A 133 5.98 -3.98 -13.98
CA ARG A 133 6.29 -4.44 -12.62
C ARG A 133 6.64 -3.27 -11.70
N LYS A 134 7.49 -2.34 -12.14
CA LYS A 134 7.82 -1.12 -11.37
C LYS A 134 6.60 -0.27 -11.07
N TYR A 135 5.67 -0.16 -12.03
CA TYR A 135 4.38 0.50 -11.79
C TYR A 135 3.57 -0.20 -10.69
N LEU A 136 3.47 -1.53 -10.74
CA LEU A 136 2.75 -2.31 -9.70
C LEU A 136 3.43 -2.22 -8.32
N GLU A 137 4.75 -2.05 -8.29
CA GLU A 137 5.59 -1.79 -7.10
C GLU A 137 5.12 -0.51 -6.39
N VAL A 138 5.06 0.59 -7.13
CA VAL A 138 4.58 1.89 -6.62
C VAL A 138 3.10 1.81 -6.21
N MET A 139 2.27 1.14 -7.02
CA MET A 139 0.85 0.98 -6.68
C MET A 139 0.64 0.14 -5.42
N TYR A 140 1.49 -0.87 -5.17
CA TYR A 140 1.45 -1.66 -3.94
C TYR A 140 1.79 -0.78 -2.73
N GLU A 141 2.85 0.03 -2.82
CA GLU A 141 3.21 0.97 -1.75
C GLU A 141 2.09 1.96 -1.43
N GLU A 142 1.39 2.48 -2.45
CA GLU A 142 0.21 3.31 -2.23
C GLU A 142 -0.92 2.51 -1.57
N VAL A 143 -1.18 1.25 -1.96
CA VAL A 143 -2.19 0.42 -1.26
C VAL A 143 -1.85 0.26 0.21
N VAL A 144 -0.59 -0.03 0.54
CA VAL A 144 -0.10 -0.16 1.93
C VAL A 144 -0.28 1.15 2.69
N LYS A 145 0.14 2.28 2.10
CA LYS A 145 0.02 3.60 2.74
C LYS A 145 -1.43 3.96 3.06
N TRP A 146 -2.35 3.67 2.15
CA TRP A 146 -3.78 3.96 2.34
C TRP A 146 -4.49 2.93 3.22
N SER A 147 -3.91 1.75 3.49
CA SER A 147 -4.49 0.73 4.38
C SER A 147 -4.41 1.11 5.86
N ALA A 148 -3.51 2.02 6.22
CA ALA A 148 -3.41 2.57 7.58
C ALA A 148 -4.67 3.37 8.00
N ILE A 149 -5.51 3.74 7.05
CA ILE A 149 -6.76 4.48 7.27
C ILE A 149 -7.89 3.47 7.21
N ILE A 150 -8.57 3.26 8.34
CA ILE A 150 -9.59 2.21 8.50
C ILE A 150 -11.02 2.76 8.55
N ASP A 151 -11.17 4.07 8.74
CA ASP A 151 -12.45 4.78 8.76
C ASP A 151 -12.44 5.84 7.66
N PHE A 152 -13.33 5.67 6.69
CA PHE A 152 -13.47 6.57 5.55
C PHE A 152 -14.85 7.21 5.63
N ASP A 153 -14.88 8.53 5.78
CA ASP A 153 -16.10 9.32 5.73
C ASP A 153 -16.30 9.94 4.34
N ASP A 154 -17.46 10.58 4.11
CA ASP A 154 -17.78 11.26 2.85
C ASP A 154 -16.80 12.43 2.52
N ASN A 155 -15.95 12.84 3.46
CA ASN A 155 -14.98 13.92 3.25
C ASN A 155 -13.60 13.39 2.83
N TYR A 156 -13.28 12.13 3.13
CA TYR A 156 -11.98 11.53 2.87
C TYR A 156 -12.09 10.42 1.81
N HIS A 157 -12.03 10.83 0.55
CA HIS A 157 -12.07 9.91 -0.59
C HIS A 157 -10.72 9.24 -0.81
N ARG A 158 -10.70 7.91 -0.73
CA ARG A 158 -9.55 7.08 -1.12
C ARG A 158 -9.43 7.00 -2.66
N PRO A 159 -8.22 7.09 -3.24
CA PRO A 159 -8.01 6.74 -4.63
C PRO A 159 -8.40 5.27 -4.92
N PRO A 160 -9.07 4.96 -6.05
CA PRO A 160 -9.46 3.60 -6.39
C PRO A 160 -8.27 2.83 -7.00
N LEU A 161 -7.25 2.56 -6.16
CA LEU A 161 -5.94 2.04 -6.58
C LEU A 161 -6.05 0.69 -7.30
N PHE A 162 -6.93 -0.21 -6.85
CA PHE A 162 -7.13 -1.49 -7.54
C PHE A 162 -7.76 -1.27 -8.92
N SER A 163 -8.74 -0.38 -9.02
CA SER A 163 -9.40 -0.07 -10.29
C SER A 163 -8.47 0.63 -11.26
N GLN A 164 -7.56 1.47 -10.77
CA GLN A 164 -6.51 2.10 -11.58
C GLN A 164 -5.58 1.04 -12.17
N VAL A 165 -5.11 0.08 -11.35
CA VAL A 165 -4.32 -1.07 -11.82
C VAL A 165 -5.09 -1.91 -12.83
N ALA A 166 -6.35 -2.23 -12.56
CA ALA A 166 -7.18 -3.00 -13.49
C ALA A 166 -7.38 -2.26 -14.82
N THR A 167 -7.64 -0.96 -14.78
CA THR A 167 -7.76 -0.12 -15.99
C THR A 167 -6.46 -0.14 -16.79
N THR A 168 -5.32 0.13 -16.14
CA THR A 168 -4.00 0.08 -16.76
C THR A 168 -3.76 -1.28 -17.42
N ALA A 169 -3.96 -2.38 -16.70
CA ALA A 169 -3.75 -3.73 -17.19
C ALA A 169 -4.65 -4.09 -18.38
N THR A 170 -5.93 -3.66 -18.38
CA THR A 170 -6.83 -3.90 -19.52
C THR A 170 -6.46 -3.15 -20.80
N ASN A 171 -5.63 -2.11 -20.70
CA ASN A 171 -5.21 -1.30 -21.84
C ASN A 171 -3.75 -1.56 -22.27
N LEU A 172 -3.10 -2.60 -21.75
CA LEU A 172 -1.75 -2.97 -22.17
C LEU A 172 -1.75 -3.65 -23.54
N ASP A 173 -0.75 -3.33 -24.36
CA ASP A 173 -0.58 -3.87 -25.71
C ASP A 173 0.38 -5.08 -25.78
N PHE A 174 0.81 -5.63 -24.63
CA PHE A 174 1.69 -6.80 -24.54
C PHE A 174 1.09 -7.86 -23.62
N SER A 175 1.46 -9.13 -23.80
CA SER A 175 0.99 -10.26 -22.99
C SER A 175 2.06 -10.74 -21.99
N GLY A 176 1.69 -11.66 -21.08
CA GLY A 176 2.61 -12.26 -20.11
C GLY A 176 2.72 -11.48 -18.79
N TYR A 177 1.84 -10.51 -18.55
CA TYR A 177 1.78 -9.73 -17.31
C TYR A 177 0.86 -10.36 -16.25
N GLU A 178 0.14 -11.44 -16.57
CA GLU A 178 -0.91 -12.01 -15.73
C GLU A 178 -0.37 -12.55 -14.40
N GLU A 179 0.84 -13.10 -14.41
CA GLU A 179 1.51 -13.60 -13.21
C GLU A 179 1.88 -12.46 -12.26
N VAL A 180 2.55 -11.40 -12.75
CA VAL A 180 2.91 -10.25 -11.92
C VAL A 180 1.68 -9.47 -11.45
N LEU A 181 0.63 -9.41 -12.27
CA LEU A 181 -0.66 -8.83 -11.88
C LEU A 181 -1.33 -9.66 -10.77
N THR A 182 -1.32 -10.99 -10.88
CA THR A 182 -1.81 -11.89 -9.83
C THR A 182 -1.04 -11.69 -8.53
N GLN A 183 0.29 -11.61 -8.59
CA GLN A 183 1.14 -11.34 -7.43
C GLN A 183 0.78 -10.01 -6.78
N PHE A 184 0.59 -8.94 -7.57
CA PHE A 184 0.11 -7.66 -7.06
C PHE A 184 -1.20 -7.80 -6.29
N PHE A 185 -2.23 -8.45 -6.86
CA PHE A 185 -3.52 -8.58 -6.18
C PHE A 185 -3.42 -9.41 -4.89
N LEU A 186 -2.72 -10.54 -4.91
CA LEU A 186 -2.53 -11.36 -3.71
C LEU A 186 -1.79 -10.60 -2.61
N SER A 187 -0.76 -9.84 -2.98
CA SER A 187 0.04 -9.05 -2.04
C SER A 187 -0.71 -7.84 -1.52
N SER A 188 -1.47 -7.15 -2.37
CA SER A 188 -2.22 -5.96 -2.00
C SER A 188 -3.48 -6.30 -1.20
N MET A 189 -4.08 -7.48 -1.40
CA MET A 189 -5.33 -7.80 -0.71
C MET A 189 -5.16 -7.98 0.81
N VAL A 190 -3.96 -8.35 1.27
CA VAL A 190 -3.64 -8.44 2.71
C VAL A 190 -3.72 -7.09 3.41
N HIS A 191 -3.72 -6.01 2.63
CA HIS A 191 -3.85 -4.62 3.08
C HIS A 191 -5.28 -4.09 2.87
N THR A 192 -6.26 -4.94 2.55
CA THR A 192 -7.67 -4.52 2.43
C THR A 192 -8.30 -4.32 3.80
N THR A 193 -8.21 -3.11 4.34
CA THR A 193 -8.62 -2.82 5.74
C THR A 193 -10.00 -2.16 5.88
N SER A 194 -10.67 -1.85 4.78
CA SER A 194 -12.01 -1.24 4.77
C SER A 194 -12.93 -1.80 3.69
N GLN A 195 -14.25 -1.61 3.86
CA GLN A 195 -15.25 -2.00 2.85
C GLN A 195 -14.99 -1.31 1.51
N VAL A 196 -14.59 -0.03 1.53
CA VAL A 196 -14.28 0.73 0.31
C VAL A 196 -13.13 0.09 -0.48
N MET A 197 -12.09 -0.39 0.21
CA MET A 197 -11.00 -1.12 -0.43
C MET A 197 -11.46 -2.46 -1.00
N LEU A 198 -12.35 -3.16 -0.29
CA LEU A 198 -12.90 -4.43 -0.73
C LEU A 198 -13.76 -4.27 -1.99
N ASP A 199 -14.58 -3.23 -2.06
CA ASP A 199 -15.42 -2.93 -3.23
C ASP A 199 -14.57 -2.60 -4.47
N ASP A 200 -13.51 -1.79 -4.30
CA ASP A 200 -12.52 -1.47 -5.33
C ASP A 200 -11.79 -2.74 -5.82
N LEU A 201 -11.34 -3.58 -4.89
CA LEU A 201 -10.69 -4.88 -5.18
C LEU A 201 -11.62 -5.80 -5.98
N ASN A 202 -12.85 -6.03 -5.51
CA ASN A 202 -13.81 -6.93 -6.16
C ASN A 202 -14.17 -6.44 -7.57
N SER A 203 -14.46 -5.15 -7.73
CA SER A 203 -14.77 -4.54 -9.03
C SER A 203 -13.61 -4.69 -10.03
N SER A 204 -12.38 -4.59 -9.52
CA SER A 204 -11.15 -4.74 -10.31
C SER A 204 -10.92 -6.16 -10.79
N LEU A 205 -11.12 -7.14 -9.90
CA LEU A 205 -10.99 -8.56 -10.25
C LEU A 205 -12.04 -9.00 -11.27
N GLU A 206 -13.28 -8.51 -11.13
CA GLU A 206 -14.35 -8.73 -12.10
C GLU A 206 -13.97 -8.13 -13.47
N LYS A 207 -13.51 -6.88 -13.49
CA LYS A 207 -13.09 -6.19 -14.73
C LYS A 207 -11.98 -6.93 -15.47
N LEU A 208 -11.03 -7.51 -14.74
CA LEU A 208 -9.90 -8.25 -15.32
C LEU A 208 -10.25 -9.68 -15.73
N ASN A 209 -11.39 -10.21 -15.27
CA ASN A 209 -11.70 -11.64 -15.34
C ASN A 209 -10.55 -12.52 -14.78
N LEU A 210 -9.83 -12.00 -13.78
CA LEU A 210 -8.67 -12.66 -13.20
C LEU A 210 -9.14 -13.66 -12.14
N SER A 211 -8.99 -14.94 -12.43
CA SER A 211 -9.46 -16.00 -11.54
C SER A 211 -8.49 -17.17 -11.54
N ASN A 212 -7.75 -17.33 -10.45
CA ASN A 212 -7.04 -18.57 -10.13
C ASN A 212 -7.47 -19.09 -8.74
N ALA A 213 -7.14 -20.34 -8.45
CA ALA A 213 -7.58 -20.99 -7.22
C ALA A 213 -7.08 -20.28 -5.94
N PRO A 214 -5.79 -19.87 -5.83
CA PRO A 214 -5.31 -19.07 -4.69
C PRO A 214 -6.10 -17.77 -4.51
N LEU A 215 -6.26 -16.98 -5.56
CA LEU A 215 -6.94 -15.69 -5.52
C LEU A 215 -8.41 -15.83 -5.12
N LYS A 216 -9.11 -16.85 -5.66
CA LYS A 216 -10.50 -17.17 -5.29
C LYS A 216 -10.63 -17.55 -3.82
N SER A 217 -9.71 -18.35 -3.29
CA SER A 217 -9.74 -18.74 -1.88
C SER A 217 -9.47 -17.53 -0.98
N SER A 218 -8.49 -16.70 -1.33
CA SER A 218 -8.13 -15.52 -0.55
C SER A 218 -9.22 -14.46 -0.56
N ILE A 219 -9.82 -14.15 -1.72
CA ILE A 219 -10.89 -13.15 -1.79
C ILE A 219 -12.14 -13.58 -1.03
N ALA A 220 -12.46 -14.88 -1.01
CA ALA A 220 -13.58 -15.40 -0.22
C ALA A 220 -13.36 -15.12 1.28
N LYS A 221 -12.16 -15.38 1.78
CA LYS A 221 -11.80 -15.08 3.18
C LYS A 221 -11.87 -13.58 3.48
N VAL A 222 -11.37 -12.73 2.58
CA VAL A 222 -11.46 -11.27 2.78
C VAL A 222 -12.92 -10.82 2.80
N ASN A 223 -13.75 -11.28 1.86
CA ASN A 223 -15.19 -10.96 1.85
C ASN A 223 -15.90 -11.39 3.15
N GLU A 224 -15.55 -12.55 3.71
CA GLU A 224 -16.08 -13.02 5.00
C GLU A 224 -15.77 -12.07 6.17
N LEU A 225 -14.62 -11.35 6.13
CA LEU A 225 -14.24 -10.41 7.19
C LEU A 225 -15.15 -9.18 7.26
N PHE A 226 -15.75 -8.81 6.14
CA PHE A 226 -16.57 -7.60 6.00
C PHE A 226 -18.08 -7.90 5.84
N GLY A 227 -18.50 -9.16 5.89
CA GLY A 227 -19.90 -9.55 5.79
C GLY A 227 -20.74 -9.19 7.02
N GLU A 228 -22.07 -9.10 6.84
CA GLU A 228 -23.04 -8.91 7.94
C GLU A 228 -23.10 -10.17 8.83
N GLY A 229 -22.21 -10.24 9.80
CA GLY A 229 -22.15 -11.29 10.81
C GLY A 229 -21.15 -10.91 11.90
N ASP A 230 -21.10 -11.69 12.96
CA ASP A 230 -20.16 -11.56 14.09
C ASP A 230 -18.71 -11.91 13.66
N GLY A 231 -18.28 -11.46 12.48
CA GLY A 231 -17.03 -11.76 11.76
C GLY A 231 -15.76 -11.33 12.51
N LEU A 232 -15.91 -10.70 13.68
CA LEU A 232 -14.87 -10.49 14.68
C LEU A 232 -14.58 -11.72 15.54
N ASN A 233 -15.59 -12.53 15.86
CA ASN A 233 -15.48 -13.69 16.74
C ASN A 233 -14.98 -14.96 16.03
N ASN A 234 -15.11 -15.02 14.69
CA ASN A 234 -14.51 -16.07 13.86
C ASN A 234 -13.07 -15.75 13.42
N ARG A 235 -12.44 -14.67 13.92
CA ARG A 235 -11.06 -14.25 13.61
C ARG A 235 -9.97 -15.13 14.23
N GLN A 236 -10.33 -16.29 14.79
CA GLN A 236 -9.33 -17.27 15.19
C GLN A 236 -8.77 -17.91 13.94
N VAL A 237 -7.62 -17.38 13.49
CA VAL A 237 -6.71 -18.14 12.65
C VAL A 237 -6.43 -19.42 13.41
N GLY A 238 -6.90 -20.54 12.89
CA GLY A 238 -6.78 -21.83 13.57
C GLY A 238 -5.31 -22.23 13.60
N TYR A 239 -4.61 -21.93 14.70
CA TYR A 239 -3.28 -22.48 14.92
C TYR A 239 -3.43 -23.92 15.35
N SER A 240 -2.78 -24.82 14.61
CA SER A 240 -2.78 -26.23 14.97
C SER A 240 -1.74 -26.45 16.07
N LYS A 241 -2.17 -26.98 17.21
CA LYS A 241 -1.26 -27.48 18.25
C LYS A 241 -0.25 -28.43 17.63
N ILE A 242 1.04 -28.12 17.71
CA ILE A 242 2.12 -28.87 17.01
C ILE A 242 2.49 -30.22 17.67
N GLY A 243 1.58 -30.83 18.42
CA GLY A 243 1.78 -32.11 19.10
C GLY A 243 2.54 -31.99 20.43
N THR A 244 2.91 -33.15 20.99
CA THR A 244 3.66 -33.24 22.25
C THR A 244 5.17 -33.17 21.98
N PRO A 245 5.92 -32.26 22.60
CA PRO A 245 7.36 -32.16 22.38
C PRO A 245 8.16 -33.26 23.07
N VAL A 246 9.36 -33.52 22.55
CA VAL A 246 10.42 -34.33 23.19
C VAL A 246 11.63 -33.43 23.46
N GLU A 247 12.27 -33.59 24.62
CA GLU A 247 13.48 -32.81 24.95
C GLU A 247 14.59 -33.03 23.90
N THR A 248 15.29 -31.95 23.58
CA THR A 248 16.44 -31.95 22.68
C THR A 248 17.45 -30.91 23.13
N THR A 249 18.63 -30.91 22.53
CA THR A 249 19.70 -29.95 22.80
C THR A 249 20.39 -29.59 21.51
N LEU A 250 20.53 -28.30 21.26
CA LEU A 250 21.34 -27.78 20.17
C LEU A 250 22.75 -27.52 20.72
N ASN A 251 23.74 -28.25 20.21
CA ASN A 251 25.14 -27.97 20.52
C ASN A 251 25.59 -26.75 19.69
N GLY A 252 25.81 -25.62 20.36
CA GLY A 252 26.26 -24.37 19.74
C GLY A 252 27.78 -24.20 19.75
N GLY A 253 28.54 -25.27 19.94
CA GLY A 253 30.00 -25.25 20.09
C GLY A 253 30.48 -24.72 21.44
N VAL A 254 30.13 -23.48 21.79
CA VAL A 254 30.57 -22.78 23.01
C VAL A 254 29.59 -22.91 24.19
N PHE A 255 28.33 -23.25 23.90
CA PHE A 255 27.32 -23.62 24.90
C PHE A 255 26.34 -24.64 24.30
N ASP A 256 25.66 -25.36 25.18
CA ASP A 256 24.51 -26.19 24.81
C ASP A 256 23.21 -25.43 25.07
N LEU A 257 22.32 -25.40 24.08
CA LEU A 257 21.00 -24.78 24.18
C LEU A 257 19.93 -25.87 24.31
N ARG A 258 19.33 -25.97 25.51
CA ARG A 258 18.21 -26.88 25.76
C ARG A 258 16.97 -26.44 24.97
N GLY A 259 16.18 -27.41 24.53
CA GLY A 259 14.92 -27.15 23.87
C GLY A 259 14.06 -28.38 23.67
N TYR A 260 13.10 -28.24 22.77
CA TYR A 260 12.01 -29.19 22.60
C TYR A 260 11.71 -29.39 21.12
N ARG A 261 11.74 -30.64 20.68
CA ARG A 261 11.51 -31.07 19.29
C ARG A 261 10.09 -31.60 19.13
N TYR A 262 9.45 -31.20 18.03
CA TYR A 262 8.12 -31.61 17.64
C TYR A 262 8.14 -32.57 16.46
N ASN A 263 7.02 -33.27 16.23
CA ASN A 263 6.87 -34.26 15.16
C ASN A 263 7.02 -33.66 13.75
N SER A 264 6.79 -32.35 13.59
CA SER A 264 7.04 -31.61 12.35
C SER A 264 8.52 -31.51 11.99
N GLY A 265 9.44 -31.84 12.92
CA GLY A 265 10.87 -31.62 12.78
C GLY A 265 11.35 -30.29 13.36
N LEU A 266 10.44 -29.37 13.68
CA LEU A 266 10.73 -28.11 14.36
C LEU A 266 11.25 -28.38 15.78
N SER A 267 12.34 -27.72 16.15
CA SER A 267 12.81 -27.63 17.53
C SER A 267 12.80 -26.18 17.99
N VAL A 268 12.51 -25.94 19.26
CA VAL A 268 12.45 -24.59 19.85
C VAL A 268 13.27 -24.52 21.13
N SER A 269 13.92 -23.39 21.39
CA SER A 269 14.65 -23.20 22.63
C SER A 269 13.71 -23.20 23.83
N GLU A 270 14.15 -23.80 24.93
CA GLU A 270 13.38 -23.92 26.17
C GLU A 270 12.95 -22.54 26.69
N THR A 271 13.83 -21.55 26.56
CA THR A 271 13.65 -20.18 27.01
C THR A 271 14.14 -19.18 25.95
N PRO A 272 13.77 -17.89 26.07
CA PRO A 272 14.45 -16.81 25.36
C PRO A 272 15.97 -16.86 25.55
N ILE A 273 16.71 -16.44 24.53
CA ILE A 273 18.17 -16.39 24.56
C ILE A 273 18.65 -15.55 25.74
N SER A 274 19.61 -16.05 26.49
CA SER A 274 20.10 -15.39 27.70
C SER A 274 21.20 -14.38 27.41
N GLU A 275 21.42 -13.44 28.34
CA GLU A 275 22.56 -12.53 28.34
C GLU A 275 23.90 -13.28 28.23
N TYR A 276 24.02 -14.46 28.86
CA TYR A 276 25.23 -15.29 28.77
C TYR A 276 25.44 -15.88 27.38
N GLN A 277 24.37 -16.42 26.77
CA GLN A 277 24.44 -16.96 25.40
C GLN A 277 24.77 -15.87 24.39
N TYR A 278 24.15 -14.69 24.54
CA TYR A 278 24.42 -13.53 23.69
C TYR A 278 25.85 -12.97 23.88
N ALA A 279 26.45 -13.10 25.06
CA ALA A 279 27.82 -12.67 25.31
C ALA A 279 28.83 -13.42 24.42
N HIS A 280 28.67 -14.73 24.25
CA HIS A 280 29.49 -15.54 23.35
C HIS A 280 29.37 -15.08 21.89
N PHE A 281 28.16 -14.72 21.46
CA PHE A 281 27.94 -14.13 20.14
C PHE A 281 28.69 -12.81 19.96
N VAL A 282 28.64 -11.91 20.94
CA VAL A 282 29.32 -10.60 20.90
C VAL A 282 30.85 -10.77 20.89
N GLU A 283 31.39 -11.73 21.65
CA GLU A 283 32.83 -12.05 21.63
C GLU A 283 33.28 -12.56 20.25
N ALA A 284 32.49 -13.43 19.62
CA ALA A 284 32.76 -13.94 18.28
C ALA A 284 32.52 -12.89 17.18
N ASN A 285 31.65 -11.89 17.44
CA ASN A 285 31.23 -10.88 16.47
C ASN A 285 31.32 -9.46 17.08
N PRO A 286 32.54 -8.89 17.21
CA PRO A 286 32.75 -7.61 17.90
C PRO A 286 31.99 -6.42 17.31
N TYR A 287 31.53 -6.52 16.05
CA TYR A 287 30.61 -5.54 15.45
C TYR A 287 29.42 -5.25 16.37
N TRP A 288 28.85 -6.28 17.00
CA TRP A 288 27.70 -6.18 17.91
C TRP A 288 28.08 -5.80 19.36
N SER A 289 29.32 -5.39 19.61
CA SER A 289 29.71 -4.91 20.94
C SER A 289 29.11 -3.53 21.23
N LYS A 290 28.82 -3.24 22.51
CA LYS A 290 28.32 -1.92 22.94
C LYS A 290 29.26 -0.77 22.53
N GLY A 291 30.56 -1.03 22.41
CA GLY A 291 31.55 -0.05 21.95
C GLY A 291 31.35 0.43 20.51
N ASN A 292 30.62 -0.33 19.69
CA ASN A 292 30.32 0.01 18.29
C ASN A 292 28.94 0.63 18.09
N LEU A 293 28.26 1.07 19.16
CA LEU A 293 26.89 1.61 19.10
C LEU A 293 26.71 2.66 17.99
N GLU A 294 27.59 3.66 17.93
CA GLU A 294 27.50 4.72 16.90
C GLU A 294 27.51 4.16 15.48
N LYS A 295 28.34 3.14 15.23
CA LYS A 295 28.41 2.47 13.94
C LYS A 295 27.16 1.64 13.65
N ILE A 296 26.67 0.88 14.62
CA ILE A 296 25.46 0.05 14.47
C ILE A 296 24.25 0.94 14.11
N VAL A 297 24.11 2.09 14.78
CA VAL A 297 23.04 3.05 14.50
C VAL A 297 23.22 3.69 13.13
N ALA A 298 24.44 4.12 12.78
CA ALA A 298 24.74 4.71 11.47
C ALA A 298 24.51 3.73 10.31
N ASP A 299 24.79 2.45 10.52
CA ASP A 299 24.55 1.38 9.54
C ASP A 299 23.06 0.96 9.48
N GLY A 300 22.18 1.57 10.28
CA GLY A 300 20.74 1.27 10.30
C GLY A 300 20.44 -0.13 10.84
N MET A 301 21.21 -0.61 11.82
CA MET A 301 21.08 -1.98 12.36
C MET A 301 20.39 -2.03 13.72
N ALA A 302 20.32 -0.92 14.45
CA ALA A 302 19.61 -0.79 15.72
C ALA A 302 19.39 0.70 16.04
N ASP A 303 18.51 1.00 17.00
CA ASP A 303 18.38 2.33 17.60
C ASP A 303 19.42 2.60 18.71
N GLU A 304 19.41 3.81 19.28
CA GLU A 304 20.35 4.25 20.32
C GLU A 304 20.26 3.47 21.64
N ASN A 305 19.19 2.71 21.84
CA ASN A 305 18.99 1.90 23.03
C ASN A 305 19.66 0.53 22.94
N TYR A 306 20.32 0.16 21.83
CA TYR A 306 21.04 -1.11 21.71
C TYR A 306 21.98 -1.40 22.90
N LEU A 307 21.77 -2.50 23.61
CA LEU A 307 22.41 -2.94 24.85
C LEU A 307 22.41 -1.89 25.98
N LYS A 308 21.44 -0.97 26.02
CA LYS A 308 21.29 -0.01 27.13
C LYS A 308 21.04 -0.74 28.44
N GLY A 309 21.84 -0.49 29.47
CA GLY A 309 21.68 -1.15 30.77
C GLY A 309 21.92 -2.67 30.78
N VAL A 310 22.44 -3.23 29.68
CA VAL A 310 22.77 -4.65 29.56
C VAL A 310 24.27 -4.78 29.29
N TYR A 311 24.94 -5.63 30.05
CA TYR A 311 26.38 -5.87 29.94
C TYR A 311 26.62 -7.38 29.80
N PRO A 312 26.42 -7.96 28.61
CA PRO A 312 26.64 -9.38 28.38
C PRO A 312 28.09 -9.76 28.73
N THR A 313 28.26 -10.87 29.46
CA THR A 313 29.58 -11.40 29.83
C THR A 313 29.59 -12.92 29.79
N THR A 314 30.71 -13.50 29.34
CA THR A 314 30.99 -14.93 29.37
C THR A 314 31.56 -15.39 30.71
N THR A 315 31.94 -14.45 31.60
CA THR A 315 32.56 -14.77 32.90
C THR A 315 31.53 -15.12 33.99
N LEU A 316 30.26 -14.77 33.79
CA LEU A 316 29.18 -15.03 34.73
C LEU A 316 27.96 -15.55 33.98
N ILE A 317 27.49 -16.75 34.34
CA ILE A 317 26.29 -17.34 33.75
C ILE A 317 25.07 -16.55 34.25
N SER A 318 24.44 -15.82 33.34
CA SER A 318 23.17 -15.14 33.51
C SER A 318 22.10 -15.84 32.67
N ASN A 319 21.02 -16.26 33.32
CA ASN A 319 19.81 -16.81 32.66
C ASN A 319 18.75 -15.72 32.44
N ARG A 320 19.12 -14.44 32.54
CA ARG A 320 18.21 -13.36 32.18
C ARG A 320 18.10 -13.31 30.65
N PRO A 321 16.89 -13.15 30.09
CA PRO A 321 16.72 -12.90 28.67
C PRO A 321 17.58 -11.71 28.22
N ILE A 322 18.23 -11.85 27.07
CA ILE A 322 18.85 -10.71 26.40
C ILE A 322 17.75 -9.72 25.99
N ARG A 323 17.98 -8.43 26.20
CA ARG A 323 17.03 -7.35 25.90
C ARG A 323 17.78 -6.12 25.38
N ASN A 324 17.04 -5.09 24.97
CA ASN A 324 17.59 -3.92 24.29
C ASN A 324 18.44 -4.33 23.07
N ILE A 325 17.94 -5.26 22.28
CA ILE A 325 18.55 -5.66 21.01
C ILE A 325 17.53 -5.45 19.89
N SER A 326 18.02 -5.16 18.70
CA SER A 326 17.18 -4.99 17.51
C SER A 326 16.84 -6.34 16.90
N TRP A 327 15.84 -6.36 16.01
CA TRP A 327 15.50 -7.57 15.26
C TRP A 327 16.69 -8.06 14.41
N TYR A 328 17.43 -7.13 13.78
CA TYR A 328 18.64 -7.47 13.02
C TYR A 328 19.72 -8.13 13.88
N ALA A 329 19.89 -7.68 15.13
CA ALA A 329 20.83 -8.28 16.06
C ALA A 329 20.42 -9.72 16.46
N ALA A 330 19.11 -9.96 16.61
CA ALA A 330 18.57 -11.30 16.86
C ALA A 330 18.78 -12.22 15.64
N GLN A 331 18.54 -11.72 14.43
CA GLN A 331 18.79 -12.46 13.19
C GLN A 331 20.27 -12.80 13.02
N ALA A 332 21.18 -11.85 13.29
CA ALA A 332 22.62 -12.08 13.23
C ALA A 332 23.09 -13.13 14.25
N PHE A 333 22.50 -13.12 15.46
CA PHE A 333 22.74 -14.18 16.44
C PHE A 333 22.32 -15.56 15.90
N SER A 334 21.13 -15.68 15.33
CA SER A 334 20.64 -16.95 14.77
C SER A 334 21.51 -17.45 13.61
N GLN A 335 21.97 -16.56 12.73
CA GLN A 335 22.90 -16.90 11.65
C GLN A 335 24.26 -17.39 12.18
N TRP A 336 24.80 -16.72 13.20
CA TRP A 336 26.02 -17.15 13.86
C TRP A 336 25.85 -18.53 14.51
N LEU A 337 24.77 -18.73 15.27
CA LEU A 337 24.50 -20.01 15.93
C LEU A 337 24.25 -21.14 14.92
N SER A 338 23.69 -20.83 13.75
CA SER A 338 23.57 -21.80 12.64
C SER A 338 24.94 -22.30 12.19
N LYS A 339 25.89 -21.38 12.02
CA LYS A 339 27.26 -21.71 11.62
C LYS A 339 27.98 -22.55 12.68
N GLU A 340 27.85 -22.20 13.95
CA GLU A 340 28.52 -22.91 15.05
C GLU A 340 27.94 -24.32 15.28
N SER A 341 26.62 -24.48 15.15
CA SER A 341 25.92 -25.74 15.41
C SER A 341 25.83 -26.67 14.20
N GLY A 342 26.02 -26.16 12.99
CA GLY A 342 25.76 -26.89 11.74
C GLY A 342 24.27 -27.19 11.51
N LYS A 343 23.36 -26.48 12.20
CA LYS A 343 21.90 -26.56 12.05
C LYS A 343 21.36 -25.28 11.46
N GLU A 344 20.19 -25.34 10.83
CA GLU A 344 19.48 -24.14 10.43
C GLU A 344 18.78 -23.55 11.67
N VAL A 345 19.29 -22.43 12.18
CA VAL A 345 18.77 -21.73 13.35
C VAL A 345 18.19 -20.39 12.91
N THR A 346 16.93 -20.15 13.25
CA THR A 346 16.19 -18.94 12.86
C THR A 346 15.38 -18.37 14.02
N LEU A 347 14.86 -17.16 13.83
CA LEU A 347 13.71 -16.71 14.63
C LEU A 347 12.49 -17.55 14.24
N PRO A 348 11.58 -17.86 15.17
CA PRO A 348 10.33 -18.51 14.82
C PRO A 348 9.49 -17.60 13.93
N THR A 349 8.74 -18.15 12.98
CA THR A 349 7.59 -17.47 12.41
C THR A 349 6.50 -17.27 13.47
N GLU A 350 5.57 -16.33 13.26
CA GLU A 350 4.39 -16.18 14.13
C GLU A 350 3.61 -17.50 14.25
N GLU A 351 3.44 -18.24 13.15
CA GLU A 351 2.75 -19.53 13.12
C GLU A 351 3.46 -20.59 13.97
N GLU A 352 4.78 -20.72 13.84
CA GLU A 352 5.58 -21.64 14.65
C GLU A 352 5.53 -21.27 16.13
N TRP A 353 5.69 -19.98 16.45
CA TRP A 353 5.62 -19.48 17.82
C TRP A 353 4.27 -19.81 18.46
N MET A 354 3.17 -19.55 17.75
CA MET A 354 1.83 -19.82 18.24
C MET A 354 1.52 -21.30 18.34
N GLY A 355 2.00 -22.10 17.39
CA GLY A 355 1.94 -23.56 17.46
C GLY A 355 2.62 -24.10 18.71
N VAL A 356 3.84 -23.64 19.00
CA VAL A 356 4.60 -23.97 20.21
C VAL A 356 3.80 -23.55 21.46
N ALA A 357 3.32 -22.31 21.51
CA ALA A 357 2.60 -21.80 22.68
C ALA A 357 1.26 -22.53 22.92
N ALA A 358 0.52 -22.88 21.87
CA ALA A 358 -0.68 -23.71 21.97
C ALA A 358 -0.38 -25.16 22.42
N SER A 359 0.86 -25.64 22.25
CA SER A 359 1.28 -26.97 22.73
C SER A 359 1.51 -27.04 24.24
N VAL A 360 1.76 -25.90 24.88
CA VAL A 360 2.09 -25.78 26.31
C VAL A 360 0.80 -25.67 27.13
N GLU A 361 0.23 -26.82 27.50
CA GLU A 361 -1.04 -26.89 28.24
C GLU A 361 -0.97 -26.18 29.60
N GLY A 362 -1.82 -25.17 29.84
CA GLY A 362 -1.73 -24.37 31.07
C GLY A 362 -0.46 -23.51 31.13
N ALA A 363 -0.05 -22.93 30.00
CA ALA A 363 0.95 -21.88 29.97
C ALA A 363 0.57 -20.77 30.95
N THR A 364 1.43 -20.53 31.94
CA THR A 364 1.21 -19.48 32.95
C THR A 364 1.84 -18.18 32.46
N TYR A 365 1.11 -17.08 32.61
CA TYR A 365 1.65 -15.75 32.36
C TYR A 365 2.82 -15.42 33.31
N VAL A 366 3.99 -15.13 32.78
CA VAL A 366 5.22 -14.88 33.55
C VAL A 366 5.36 -13.39 33.86
N LYS A 367 5.35 -13.03 35.15
CA LYS A 367 5.59 -11.64 35.63
C LYS A 367 7.00 -11.43 36.20
N SER A 368 7.98 -12.17 35.69
CA SER A 368 9.36 -12.11 36.17
C SER A 368 10.36 -12.05 35.02
N LEU A 369 11.49 -11.37 35.26
CA LEU A 369 12.66 -11.30 34.38
C LEU A 369 13.61 -12.48 34.56
N THR A 370 13.46 -13.25 35.65
CA THR A 370 14.29 -14.44 35.89
C THR A 370 13.58 -15.66 35.38
N GLN A 371 14.23 -16.39 34.47
CA GLN A 371 13.73 -17.66 33.97
C GLN A 371 14.09 -18.77 34.97
N PHE A 372 13.09 -19.24 35.71
CA PHE A 372 13.14 -20.54 36.36
C PHE A 372 12.07 -21.38 35.68
N ASN A 373 12.48 -22.42 34.97
CA ASN A 373 11.54 -23.32 34.31
C ASN A 373 11.24 -24.52 35.23
N PRO A 374 10.10 -24.52 35.96
CA PRO A 374 9.74 -25.64 36.82
C PRO A 374 9.20 -26.84 36.02
N GLN A 375 8.97 -26.70 34.73
CA GLN A 375 8.22 -27.65 33.91
C GLN A 375 9.07 -28.01 32.69
N ASN A 376 9.37 -29.28 32.45
CA ASN A 376 10.18 -29.73 31.29
C ASN A 376 9.42 -29.53 29.96
N ARG A 377 9.22 -28.27 29.56
CA ARG A 377 8.53 -27.78 28.36
C ARG A 377 9.03 -26.36 28.01
N PRO A 378 8.74 -25.84 26.80
CA PRO A 378 9.00 -24.43 26.48
C PRO A 378 8.38 -23.48 27.52
N PHE A 379 9.15 -22.51 27.99
CA PHE A 379 8.80 -21.62 29.09
C PHE A 379 8.79 -20.14 28.68
N ALA A 380 8.07 -19.32 29.44
CA ALA A 380 7.93 -17.87 29.23
C ALA A 380 7.44 -17.48 27.83
N LEU A 381 6.51 -18.26 27.25
CA LEU A 381 5.83 -17.89 26.00
C LEU A 381 4.73 -16.83 26.24
N LEU A 382 4.16 -16.75 27.44
CA LEU A 382 3.25 -15.66 27.80
C LEU A 382 3.85 -14.86 28.95
N GLY A 383 3.99 -13.55 28.77
CA GLY A 383 4.69 -12.66 29.69
C GLY A 383 6.22 -12.77 29.60
N GLY A 384 6.93 -12.26 30.61
CA GLY A 384 8.38 -12.12 30.54
C GLY A 384 8.75 -10.98 29.61
N HIS A 385 9.04 -11.28 28.34
CA HIS A 385 9.33 -10.29 27.30
C HIS A 385 8.47 -10.59 26.08
N TRP A 386 8.12 -9.56 25.34
CA TRP A 386 7.74 -9.73 23.95
C TRP A 386 8.88 -10.42 23.20
N GLU A 387 8.56 -11.25 22.23
CA GLU A 387 9.54 -12.02 21.48
C GLU A 387 9.49 -11.72 19.98
N PHE A 388 10.65 -11.43 19.41
CA PHE A 388 10.80 -11.30 17.96
C PHE A 388 10.39 -12.58 17.23
N THR A 389 9.63 -12.41 16.15
CA THR A 389 9.38 -13.43 15.13
C THR A 389 10.02 -13.03 13.81
N SER A 390 10.14 -13.95 12.85
CA SER A 390 10.54 -13.64 11.48
C SER A 390 9.37 -13.20 10.59
N SER A 391 8.15 -13.11 11.12
CA SER A 391 6.96 -12.71 10.36
C SER A 391 6.89 -11.20 10.21
N ILE A 392 6.80 -10.75 8.96
CA ILE A 392 6.51 -9.35 8.63
C ILE A 392 5.06 -9.06 9.05
N TRP A 393 4.82 -7.86 9.57
CA TRP A 393 3.48 -7.41 9.86
C TRP A 393 2.76 -6.97 8.58
N GLU A 394 1.65 -7.65 8.29
CA GLU A 394 0.67 -7.19 7.31
C GLU A 394 -0.75 -7.36 7.91
N PRO A 395 -1.69 -6.43 7.68
CA PRO A 395 -2.97 -6.39 8.41
C PRO A 395 -3.77 -7.69 8.37
N LEU A 396 -3.83 -8.36 7.22
CA LEU A 396 -4.61 -9.59 7.03
C LEU A 396 -3.75 -10.83 6.69
N ALA A 397 -2.42 -10.78 6.87
CA ALA A 397 -1.53 -11.90 6.52
C ALA A 397 -1.95 -13.22 7.18
N ASN A 398 -2.33 -13.16 8.47
CA ASN A 398 -2.71 -14.33 9.25
C ASN A 398 -4.03 -14.98 8.74
N ILE A 399 -4.87 -14.23 8.03
CA ILE A 399 -6.14 -14.74 7.48
C ILE A 399 -5.91 -15.32 6.08
N ILE A 400 -5.19 -14.59 5.24
CA ILE A 400 -5.06 -14.91 3.81
C ILE A 400 -4.04 -16.04 3.57
N ASN A 401 -3.03 -16.22 4.44
CA ASN A 401 -1.94 -17.19 4.29
C ASN A 401 -1.23 -17.06 2.93
N TYR A 402 -0.87 -15.83 2.57
CA TYR A 402 -0.07 -15.53 1.39
C TYR A 402 1.36 -15.23 1.83
N LYS A 403 2.34 -15.92 1.23
CA LYS A 403 3.74 -15.94 1.69
C LYS A 403 4.70 -15.11 0.83
N GLU A 404 4.25 -14.60 -0.32
CA GLU A 404 5.10 -13.91 -1.30
C GLU A 404 4.68 -12.44 -1.47
N ALA A 405 4.69 -11.66 -0.39
CA ALA A 405 4.43 -10.22 -0.47
C ALA A 405 5.52 -9.49 -1.27
N TRP A 406 5.15 -8.36 -1.88
CA TRP A 406 6.12 -7.43 -2.47
C TRP A 406 7.01 -6.94 -1.33
N LYS A 407 8.30 -7.30 -1.37
CA LYS A 407 9.23 -6.96 -0.30
C LYS A 407 9.62 -5.49 -0.43
N THR A 408 9.15 -4.66 0.48
CA THR A 408 9.70 -3.31 0.67
C THR A 408 10.86 -3.36 1.67
N GLU A 409 11.73 -2.36 1.65
CA GLU A 409 12.90 -2.29 2.55
C GLU A 409 12.52 -1.96 4.00
N ALA A 410 11.31 -1.44 4.24
CA ALA A 410 10.81 -1.02 5.54
C ALA A 410 9.65 -1.92 6.00
N ASN A 411 9.98 -3.15 6.43
CA ASN A 411 9.00 -4.04 7.04
C ASN A 411 9.09 -3.98 8.55
N ASP A 412 7.97 -3.71 9.20
CA ASP A 412 7.81 -3.97 10.63
C ASP A 412 7.58 -5.47 10.87
N TYR A 413 7.96 -5.96 12.05
CA TYR A 413 7.89 -7.36 12.40
C TYR A 413 6.91 -7.61 13.54
N VAL A 414 6.25 -8.77 13.46
CA VAL A 414 5.36 -9.24 14.51
C VAL A 414 6.18 -9.70 15.71
N ILE A 415 5.74 -9.28 16.90
CA ILE A 415 6.24 -9.76 18.19
C ILE A 415 5.10 -10.44 18.96
N LYS A 416 5.44 -11.47 19.73
CA LYS A 416 4.44 -12.32 20.43
C LYS A 416 4.70 -12.42 21.93
N GLY A 417 3.67 -12.84 22.66
CA GLY A 417 3.78 -13.31 24.05
C GLY A 417 3.47 -12.31 25.15
N GLY A 418 3.55 -11.00 24.90
CA GLY A 418 3.43 -10.02 25.98
C GLY A 418 4.67 -9.94 26.87
N SER A 419 4.78 -8.87 27.63
CA SER A 419 5.86 -8.67 28.61
C SER A 419 5.38 -8.75 30.05
N LEU A 420 6.29 -8.77 31.01
CA LEU A 420 5.95 -8.83 32.43
C LEU A 420 5.12 -7.63 32.94
N ILE A 421 5.13 -6.51 32.24
CA ILE A 421 4.40 -5.28 32.61
C ILE A 421 2.99 -5.22 32.01
N ASP A 422 2.70 -6.05 31.00
CA ASP A 422 1.38 -6.09 30.38
C ASP A 422 0.34 -6.72 31.31
N ASN A 423 -0.92 -6.35 31.09
CA ASN A 423 -2.03 -6.94 31.84
C ASN A 423 -2.25 -8.39 31.40
N ALA A 424 -1.91 -9.34 32.26
CA ALA A 424 -2.08 -10.77 32.02
C ALA A 424 -3.51 -11.19 31.65
N ALA A 425 -4.53 -10.38 31.99
CA ALA A 425 -5.92 -10.66 31.61
C ALA A 425 -6.25 -10.29 30.15
N THR A 426 -5.41 -9.48 29.50
CA THR A 426 -5.64 -9.01 28.12
C THR A 426 -4.72 -9.66 27.11
N ILE A 427 -3.61 -10.27 27.55
CA ILE A 427 -2.68 -10.97 26.67
C ILE A 427 -3.11 -12.43 26.52
N THR A 428 -3.32 -12.83 25.27
CA THR A 428 -3.66 -14.18 24.84
C THR A 428 -2.60 -14.72 23.88
N LEU A 429 -2.73 -15.96 23.43
CA LEU A 429 -1.84 -16.54 22.41
C LEU A 429 -1.88 -15.74 21.10
N GLU A 430 -3.04 -15.20 20.76
CA GLU A 430 -3.31 -14.43 19.57
C GLU A 430 -2.78 -12.99 19.66
N SER A 431 -2.47 -12.50 20.87
CA SER A 431 -1.93 -11.16 21.04
C SER A 431 -0.63 -10.99 20.26
N ALA A 432 -0.57 -9.92 19.47
CA ALA A 432 0.56 -9.56 18.64
C ALA A 432 0.87 -8.07 18.86
N GLY A 433 2.15 -7.76 18.98
CA GLY A 433 2.67 -6.41 18.80
C GLY A 433 3.35 -6.28 17.45
N VAL A 434 3.62 -5.05 17.05
CA VAL A 434 4.30 -4.71 15.80
C VAL A 434 5.43 -3.75 16.14
N VAL A 435 6.63 -4.03 15.65
CA VAL A 435 7.81 -3.21 15.93
C VAL A 435 8.66 -3.02 14.68
N SER A 436 9.24 -1.84 14.55
CA SER A 436 10.33 -1.59 13.62
C SER A 436 11.49 -2.54 13.91
N PRO A 437 12.19 -3.04 12.87
CA PRO A 437 13.34 -3.93 13.06
C PRO A 437 14.51 -3.25 13.80
N LEU A 438 14.52 -1.92 13.88
CA LEU A 438 15.53 -1.14 14.60
C LEU A 438 15.27 -1.03 16.11
N LEU A 439 14.01 -1.19 16.54
CA LEU A 439 13.59 -0.91 17.91
C LEU A 439 14.33 -1.80 18.91
N CYS A 440 15.00 -1.19 19.88
CA CYS A 440 15.56 -1.86 21.04
C CYS A 440 14.75 -1.49 22.29
N SER A 441 14.27 -2.49 23.02
CA SER A 441 13.44 -2.29 24.22
C SER A 441 13.82 -3.23 25.37
N ASP A 442 13.67 -2.74 26.60
CA ASP A 442 13.87 -3.50 27.84
C ASP A 442 12.85 -4.66 27.97
N TYR A 443 11.74 -4.58 27.24
CA TYR A 443 10.64 -5.55 27.30
C TYR A 443 10.59 -6.47 26.09
N LEU A 444 11.64 -6.48 25.27
CA LEU A 444 11.73 -7.21 24.01
C LEU A 444 12.96 -8.11 24.00
N SER A 445 12.75 -9.36 23.64
CA SER A 445 13.76 -10.42 23.58
C SER A 445 13.47 -11.33 22.39
N PHE A 446 14.10 -12.49 22.32
CA PHE A 446 13.80 -13.51 21.32
C PHE A 446 14.15 -14.90 21.81
N ARG A 447 13.50 -15.88 21.18
CA ARG A 447 13.89 -17.29 21.22
C ARG A 447 14.25 -17.74 19.82
N VAL A 448 14.89 -18.90 19.73
CA VAL A 448 15.26 -19.48 18.43
C VAL A 448 14.54 -20.78 18.20
N VAL A 449 14.33 -21.09 16.93
CA VAL A 449 13.95 -22.42 16.46
C VAL A 449 15.07 -23.00 15.62
N TRP A 450 15.12 -24.32 15.52
CA TRP A 450 16.04 -25.00 14.63
C TRP A 450 15.44 -26.25 14.00
N SER A 451 15.92 -26.54 12.80
CA SER A 451 15.61 -27.75 12.05
C SER A 451 16.90 -28.55 11.77
N ASN A 452 16.74 -29.74 11.22
CA ASN A 452 17.79 -30.76 11.17
C ASN A 452 18.77 -30.60 10.02
#